data_AF-A0AB74HJH3-F1
#
_entry.id   AF-A0AB74HJH3-F1
#
_cell.length_a   1.000
_cell.length_b   1.000
_cell.length_c   1.000
_cell.angle_alpha   90.00
_cell.angle_beta   90.00
_cell.angle_gamma   90.00
#
_symmetry.space_group_name_H-M   'P 1'
#
loop_
_entity.id
_entity.type
_entity.pdbx_description
1 polymer ?
#
loop_
_entity_poly.entity_id
_entity_poly.type
_entity_poly.pdbx_seq_one_letter_code
_entity_poly.pdbx_strand_id
1 'polypeptide(L)'
;MTKQERIDRMDTYRKQWKKRRETLFAPFPAFLFFSLLAEEIWWLWTGLMALLAAGLIVSLWKEADVFARLSDKPEAQRATRNVYWILIGWLALTVGSVVSYKLVAPWWVWVLLVCCAVMLMLFYNRSNKSVSKDPEQPLRSELATARGVL
;
A
#
# COMPACT_ATOMS: atom_id res chain seq x y z
N MET A 1 12.09 23.89 -5.63
CA MET A 1 11.95 23.19 -4.34
C MET A 1 13.07 22.18 -4.25
N THR A 2 13.86 22.21 -3.19
CA THR A 2 15.01 21.30 -3.03
C THR A 2 14.54 19.89 -2.68
N LYS A 3 15.39 18.87 -2.91
CA LYS A 3 15.07 17.48 -2.54
C LYS A 3 14.74 17.36 -1.04
N GLN A 4 15.51 18.05 -0.18
CA GLN A 4 15.31 18.01 1.27
C GLN A 4 13.96 18.61 1.68
N GLU A 5 13.57 19.75 1.09
CA GLU A 5 12.24 20.32 1.32
C GLU A 5 11.13 19.33 0.92
N ARG A 6 11.32 18.56 -0.15
CA ARG A 6 10.32 17.58 -0.62
C ARG A 6 10.19 16.42 0.38
N ILE A 7 11.33 15.95 0.92
CA ILE A 7 11.37 14.95 2.01
C ILE A 7 10.65 15.46 3.26
N ASP A 8 10.93 16.69 3.69
CA ASP A 8 10.30 17.27 4.89
C ASP A 8 8.79 17.44 4.73
N ARG A 9 8.31 17.82 3.53
CA ARG A 9 6.87 17.87 3.24
C ARG A 9 6.23 16.48 3.30
N MET A 10 6.87 15.46 2.74
CA MET A 10 6.38 14.09 2.85
C MET A 10 6.34 13.61 4.30
N ASP A 11 7.37 13.93 5.08
CA ASP A 11 7.47 13.55 6.49
C ASP A 11 6.37 14.22 7.33
N THR A 12 6.17 15.52 7.13
CA THR A 12 5.13 16.31 7.79
C THR A 12 3.73 15.77 7.48
N TYR A 13 3.46 15.51 6.19
CA TYR A 13 2.19 14.90 5.77
C TYR A 13 1.98 13.55 6.45
N ARG A 14 3.01 12.68 6.46
CA ARG A 14 2.91 11.38 7.12
C ARG A 14 2.71 11.48 8.62
N LYS A 15 3.37 12.40 9.30
CA LYS A 15 3.21 12.63 10.74
C LYS A 15 1.77 13.04 11.06
N GLN A 16 1.21 13.97 10.29
CA GLN A 16 -0.17 14.43 10.46
C GLN A 16 -1.19 13.28 10.37
N TRP A 17 -0.97 12.35 9.43
CA TRP A 17 -1.88 11.22 9.20
C TRP A 17 -1.46 9.91 9.87
N LYS A 18 -0.36 9.91 10.64
CA LYS A 18 0.25 8.72 11.26
C LYS A 18 -0.76 7.98 12.14
N LYS A 19 -1.35 8.70 13.10
CA LYS A 19 -2.30 8.13 14.08
C LYS A 19 -3.47 7.45 13.36
N ARG A 20 -4.07 8.13 12.36
CA ARG A 20 -5.19 7.57 11.58
C ARG A 20 -4.78 6.30 10.84
N ARG A 21 -3.63 6.28 10.18
CA ARG A 21 -3.14 5.10 9.45
C ARG A 21 -2.86 3.93 10.39
N GLU A 22 -2.24 4.20 11.53
CA GLU A 22 -1.96 3.18 12.54
C GLU A 22 -3.25 2.62 13.15
N THR A 23 -4.24 3.46 13.46
CA THR A 23 -5.55 3.00 13.96
C THR A 23 -6.28 2.13 12.93
N LEU A 24 -6.18 2.44 11.63
CA LEU A 24 -6.77 1.63 10.58
C LEU A 24 -6.02 0.30 10.36
N PHE A 25 -4.70 0.29 10.52
CA PHE A 25 -3.88 -0.89 10.25
C PHE A 25 -3.73 -1.82 11.46
N ALA A 26 -3.70 -1.30 12.69
CA ALA A 26 -3.50 -2.09 13.91
C ALA A 26 -4.47 -3.27 14.09
N PRO A 27 -5.79 -3.13 13.85
CA PRO A 27 -6.72 -4.27 13.95
C PRO A 27 -6.65 -5.21 12.74
N PHE A 28 -5.99 -4.82 11.64
CA PHE A 28 -5.98 -5.57 10.38
C PHE A 28 -5.45 -7.01 10.53
N PRO A 29 -4.31 -7.27 11.21
CA PRO A 29 -3.83 -8.64 11.43
C PRO A 29 -4.76 -9.49 12.29
N ALA A 30 -5.40 -8.89 13.31
CA ALA A 30 -6.35 -9.59 14.15
C ALA A 30 -7.60 -9.99 13.36
N PHE A 31 -8.14 -9.09 12.54
CA PHE A 31 -9.28 -9.40 11.68
C PHE A 31 -8.94 -10.45 10.63
N LEU A 32 -7.75 -10.39 10.03
CA LEU A 32 -7.26 -11.44 9.12
C LEU A 32 -7.23 -12.81 9.81
N PHE A 33 -6.72 -12.88 11.04
CA PHE A 33 -6.69 -14.11 11.82
C PHE A 33 -8.10 -14.66 12.08
N PHE A 34 -9.03 -13.83 12.55
CA PHE A 34 -10.41 -14.24 12.79
C PHE A 34 -11.15 -14.60 11.50
N SER A 35 -10.92 -13.87 10.41
CA SER A 35 -11.44 -14.20 9.08
C SER A 35 -11.01 -15.58 8.61
N LEU A 36 -9.81 -16.05 8.98
CA LEU A 36 -9.31 -17.36 8.57
C LEU A 36 -9.79 -18.48 9.49
N LEU A 37 -9.93 -18.24 10.80
CA LEU A 37 -10.16 -19.31 11.78
C LEU A 37 -11.58 -19.39 12.33
N ALA A 38 -12.34 -18.30 12.31
CA ALA A 38 -13.71 -18.28 12.84
C ALA A 38 -14.70 -18.71 11.74
N GLU A 39 -14.80 -20.02 11.49
CA GLU A 39 -15.56 -20.59 10.37
C GLU A 39 -17.05 -20.18 10.30
N GLU A 40 -17.71 -19.91 11.42
CA GLU A 40 -19.14 -19.54 11.40
C GLU A 40 -19.37 -18.04 11.15
N ILE A 41 -18.38 -17.21 11.48
CA ILE A 41 -18.49 -15.74 11.47
C ILE A 41 -17.40 -15.05 10.64
N TRP A 42 -16.71 -15.81 9.76
CA TRP A 42 -15.59 -15.31 8.96
C TRP A 42 -15.99 -14.10 8.09
N TRP A 43 -17.23 -14.07 7.62
CA TRP A 43 -17.77 -13.02 6.75
C TRP A 43 -17.83 -11.68 7.48
N LEU A 44 -18.13 -11.67 8.78
CA LEU A 44 -18.18 -10.47 9.62
C LEU A 44 -16.79 -9.86 9.72
N TRP A 45 -15.80 -10.67 10.09
CA TRP A 45 -14.39 -10.24 10.21
C TRP A 45 -13.82 -9.80 8.87
N THR A 46 -14.17 -10.49 7.80
CA THR A 46 -13.73 -10.14 6.44
C THR A 46 -14.38 -8.85 5.96
N GLY A 47 -15.64 -8.61 6.30
CA GLY A 47 -16.33 -7.35 6.07
C GLY A 47 -15.68 -6.18 6.81
N LEU A 48 -15.36 -6.35 8.09
CA LEU A 48 -14.62 -5.35 8.88
C LEU A 48 -13.23 -5.09 8.29
N MET A 49 -12.51 -6.15 7.90
CA MET A 49 -11.22 -6.03 7.22
C MET A 49 -11.34 -5.26 5.89
N ALA A 50 -12.40 -5.52 5.10
CA ALA A 50 -12.66 -4.81 3.85
C ALA A 50 -12.93 -3.31 4.08
N LEU A 51 -13.68 -2.96 5.14
CA LEU A 51 -13.91 -1.55 5.52
C LEU A 51 -12.61 -0.84 5.90
N LEU A 52 -11.74 -1.49 6.66
CA LEU A 52 -10.42 -0.94 6.99
C LEU A 52 -9.53 -0.83 5.75
N ALA A 53 -9.52 -1.84 4.90
CA ALA A 53 -8.80 -1.81 3.62
C ALA A 53 -9.27 -0.63 2.78
N ALA A 54 -10.58 -0.40 2.65
CA ALA A 54 -11.12 0.75 1.92
C ALA A 54 -10.63 2.08 2.50
N GLY A 55 -10.62 2.23 3.83
CA GLY A 55 -10.06 3.40 4.50
C GLY A 55 -8.57 3.61 4.21
N LEU A 56 -7.78 2.54 4.24
CA LEU A 56 -6.35 2.56 3.89
C LEU A 56 -6.12 2.87 2.41
N ILE A 57 -6.94 2.34 1.51
CA ILE A 57 -6.88 2.61 0.07
C ILE A 57 -7.12 4.10 -0.20
N VAL A 58 -8.17 4.68 0.39
CA VAL A 58 -8.43 6.12 0.26
C VAL A 58 -7.27 6.95 0.80
N SER A 59 -6.67 6.54 1.93
CA SER A 59 -5.48 7.20 2.47
C SER A 59 -4.28 7.12 1.53
N LEU A 60 -4.01 5.94 0.97
CA LEU A 60 -2.90 5.73 0.03
C LEU A 60 -3.11 6.48 -1.28
N TRP A 61 -4.34 6.58 -1.76
CA TRP A 61 -4.65 7.30 -2.98
C TRP A 61 -4.44 8.81 -2.81
N LYS A 62 -4.87 9.38 -1.67
CA LYS A 62 -4.58 10.78 -1.31
C LYS A 62 -3.08 11.03 -1.14
N GLU A 63 -2.36 10.11 -0.49
CA GLU A 63 -0.90 10.21 -0.33
C GLU A 63 -0.19 10.17 -1.69
N ALA A 64 -0.65 9.32 -2.62
CA ALA A 64 -0.13 9.23 -3.98
C ALA A 64 -0.26 10.55 -4.74
N ASP A 65 -1.42 11.20 -4.64
CA ASP A 65 -1.67 12.47 -5.31
C ASP A 65 -0.86 13.62 -4.73
N VAL A 66 -0.75 13.69 -3.40
CA VAL A 66 0.06 14.72 -2.74
C VAL A 66 1.53 14.56 -3.11
N PHE A 67 2.05 13.34 -3.12
CA PHE A 67 3.48 13.10 -3.36
C PHE A 67 3.86 13.16 -4.83
N ALA A 68 2.96 12.78 -5.74
CA ALA A 68 3.19 12.99 -7.16
C ALA A 68 3.38 14.48 -7.47
N ARG A 69 2.53 15.36 -6.90
CA ARG A 69 2.60 16.82 -7.10
C ARG A 69 3.86 17.49 -6.54
N LEU A 70 4.74 16.77 -5.85
CA LEU A 70 6.04 17.29 -5.40
C LEU A 70 7.08 17.33 -6.53
N SER A 71 6.85 16.61 -7.64
CA SER A 71 7.70 16.67 -8.83
C SER A 71 6.97 17.36 -9.99
N ASP A 72 7.70 18.19 -10.73
CA ASP A 72 7.21 18.84 -11.95
C ASP A 72 7.35 17.93 -13.18
N LYS A 73 8.07 16.80 -13.06
CA LYS A 73 8.28 15.87 -14.17
C LYS A 73 7.13 14.84 -14.27
N PRO A 74 6.51 14.67 -15.44
CA PRO A 74 5.36 13.77 -15.60
C PRO A 74 5.74 12.28 -15.40
N GLU A 75 6.97 11.88 -15.71
CA GLU A 75 7.44 10.50 -15.50
C GLU A 75 7.57 10.17 -14.00
N ALA A 76 8.13 11.10 -13.24
CA ALA A 76 8.29 11.04 -11.80
C ALA A 76 6.90 10.96 -11.10
N GLN A 77 5.96 11.80 -11.53
CA GLN A 77 4.57 11.77 -11.04
C GLN A 77 3.91 10.41 -11.26
N ARG A 78 4.03 9.84 -12.47
CA ARG A 78 3.48 8.52 -12.80
C ARG A 78 4.15 7.42 -11.98
N ALA A 79 5.47 7.46 -11.85
CA ALA A 79 6.22 6.47 -11.09
C ALA A 79 5.81 6.46 -9.60
N THR A 80 5.64 7.63 -8.98
CA THR A 80 5.10 7.73 -7.61
C THR A 80 3.70 7.17 -7.52
N ARG A 81 2.78 7.56 -8.42
CA ARG A 81 1.41 7.03 -8.41
C ARG A 81 1.41 5.51 -8.54
N ASN A 82 2.23 4.94 -9.42
CA ASN A 82 2.33 3.49 -9.61
C ASN A 82 2.75 2.76 -8.34
N VAL A 83 3.72 3.30 -7.58
CA VAL A 83 4.12 2.73 -6.29
C VAL A 83 2.92 2.61 -5.35
N TYR A 84 2.09 3.63 -5.25
CA TYR A 84 0.90 3.61 -4.39
C TYR A 84 -0.22 2.73 -4.92
N TRP A 85 -0.43 2.69 -6.25
CA TRP A 85 -1.37 1.76 -6.88
C TRP A 85 -1.01 0.30 -6.58
N ILE A 86 0.27 -0.03 -6.57
CA ILE A 86 0.74 -1.37 -6.24
C ILE A 86 0.47 -1.70 -4.77
N LEU A 87 0.68 -0.75 -3.85
CA LEU A 87 0.33 -0.92 -2.43
C LEU A 87 -1.17 -1.12 -2.22
N ILE A 88 -2.01 -0.37 -2.96
CA ILE A 88 -3.46 -0.56 -3.00
C ILE A 88 -3.81 -1.96 -3.53
N GLY A 89 -3.14 -2.39 -4.59
CA GLY A 89 -3.28 -3.73 -5.15
C GLY A 89 -2.99 -4.83 -4.13
N TRP A 90 -1.95 -4.68 -3.31
CA TRP A 90 -1.64 -5.63 -2.24
C TRP A 90 -2.74 -5.73 -1.18
N LEU A 91 -3.34 -4.60 -0.78
CA LEU A 91 -4.47 -4.60 0.16
C LEU A 91 -5.68 -5.33 -0.44
N ALA A 92 -6.03 -5.02 -1.68
CA ALA A 92 -7.14 -5.66 -2.37
C ALA A 92 -6.90 -7.17 -2.55
N LEU A 93 -5.67 -7.58 -2.90
CA LEU A 93 -5.30 -8.98 -3.07
C LEU A 93 -5.41 -9.74 -1.74
N THR A 94 -5.01 -9.11 -0.63
CA THR A 94 -5.10 -9.72 0.71
C THR A 94 -6.56 -9.97 1.12
N VAL A 95 -7.44 -8.99 0.92
CA VAL A 95 -8.87 -9.17 1.23
C VAL A 95 -9.51 -10.20 0.29
N GLY A 96 -9.21 -10.09 -1.01
CA GLY A 96 -9.74 -10.99 -2.04
C GLY A 96 -9.30 -12.44 -1.87
N SER A 97 -8.06 -12.69 -1.43
CA SER A 97 -7.57 -14.05 -1.19
C SER A 97 -8.31 -14.72 -0.03
N VAL A 98 -8.59 -14.00 1.06
CA VAL A 98 -9.38 -14.53 2.18
C VAL A 98 -10.79 -14.93 1.73
N VAL A 99 -11.46 -14.08 0.95
CA VAL A 99 -12.78 -14.39 0.39
C VAL A 99 -12.70 -15.61 -0.54
N SER A 100 -11.71 -15.63 -1.42
CA SER A 100 -11.46 -16.76 -2.34
C SER A 100 -11.23 -18.08 -1.59
N TYR A 101 -10.56 -18.04 -0.44
CA TYR A 101 -10.33 -19.20 0.43
C TYR A 101 -11.62 -19.72 1.03
N LYS A 102 -12.39 -18.83 1.64
CA LYS A 102 -13.63 -19.22 2.33
C LYS A 102 -14.73 -19.67 1.37
N LEU A 103 -14.72 -19.17 0.13
CA LEU A 103 -15.64 -19.62 -0.92
C LEU A 103 -15.16 -20.89 -1.65
N VAL A 104 -14.06 -21.51 -1.19
CA VAL A 104 -13.49 -22.74 -1.79
C VAL A 104 -13.28 -22.56 -3.30
N ALA A 105 -12.68 -21.43 -3.68
CA ALA A 105 -12.42 -21.14 -5.06
C ALA A 105 -11.51 -22.22 -5.69
N PRO A 106 -11.67 -22.51 -7.00
CA PRO A 106 -10.85 -23.49 -7.69
C PRO A 106 -9.34 -23.25 -7.53
N TRP A 107 -8.55 -24.32 -7.54
CA TRP A 107 -7.09 -24.25 -7.38
C TRP A 107 -6.39 -23.29 -8.37
N TRP A 108 -6.93 -23.12 -9.58
CA TRP A 108 -6.36 -22.20 -10.57
C TRP A 108 -6.48 -20.72 -10.15
N VAL A 109 -7.47 -20.36 -9.32
CA VAL A 109 -7.59 -19.01 -8.74
C VAL A 109 -6.41 -18.71 -7.83
N TRP A 110 -5.93 -19.71 -7.09
CA TRP A 110 -4.75 -19.60 -6.24
C TRP A 110 -3.47 -19.41 -7.03
N VAL A 111 -3.34 -20.12 -8.16
CA VAL A 111 -2.22 -19.92 -9.09
C VAL A 111 -2.22 -18.49 -9.64
N LEU A 112 -3.38 -17.97 -10.05
CA LEU A 112 -3.51 -16.58 -10.49
C LEU A 112 -3.18 -15.57 -9.38
N LEU A 113 -3.61 -15.81 -8.15
CA LEU A 113 -3.29 -14.95 -7.00
C LEU A 113 -1.77 -14.88 -6.76
N VAL A 114 -1.08 -16.02 -6.79
CA VAL A 114 0.38 -16.08 -6.66
C VAL A 114 1.05 -15.33 -7.82
N CYS A 115 0.62 -15.55 -9.06
CA CYS A 115 1.14 -14.82 -10.22
C CYS A 115 0.93 -13.31 -10.09
N CYS A 116 -0.25 -12.86 -9.65
CA CYS A 116 -0.55 -11.45 -9.40
C CYS A 116 0.35 -10.87 -8.30
N ALA A 117 0.56 -11.60 -7.20
CA ALA A 117 1.44 -11.19 -6.12
C ALA A 117 2.89 -11.00 -6.60
N VAL A 118 3.41 -11.96 -7.38
CA VAL A 118 4.74 -11.86 -7.99
C VAL A 118 4.82 -10.68 -8.95
N MET A 119 3.83 -10.50 -9.82
CA MET A 119 3.78 -9.38 -10.76
C MET A 119 3.75 -8.03 -10.04
N LEU A 120 2.95 -7.88 -8.98
CA LEU A 120 2.92 -6.68 -8.15
C LEU A 120 4.29 -6.40 -7.51
N MET A 121 4.98 -7.42 -7.02
CA MET A 121 6.34 -7.27 -6.47
C MET A 121 7.34 -6.79 -7.53
N LEU A 122 7.30 -7.39 -8.73
CA LEU A 122 8.16 -6.99 -9.84
C LEU A 122 7.87 -5.56 -10.30
N PHE A 123 6.59 -5.19 -10.42
CA PHE A 123 6.18 -3.82 -10.74
C PHE A 123 6.59 -2.82 -9.67
N TYR A 124 6.55 -3.22 -8.39
CA TYR A 124 6.98 -2.36 -7.29
C TYR A 124 8.46 -2.04 -7.43
N ASN A 125 9.29 -3.07 -7.60
CA ASN A 125 10.73 -2.92 -7.78
C ASN A 125 11.07 -2.09 -9.02
N ARG A 126 10.39 -2.33 -10.14
CA ARG A 126 10.56 -1.55 -11.37
C ARG A 126 10.17 -0.09 -11.18
N SER A 127 9.04 0.18 -10.53
CA SER A 127 8.55 1.54 -10.30
C SER A 127 9.46 2.29 -9.33
N ASN A 128 9.91 1.64 -8.26
CA ASN A 128 10.85 2.21 -7.30
C ASN A 128 12.20 2.55 -7.97
N LYS A 129 12.71 1.65 -8.83
CA LYS A 129 13.91 1.91 -9.65
C LYS A 129 13.70 3.05 -10.66
N SER A 130 12.48 3.28 -11.11
CA SER A 130 12.16 4.42 -11.99
C SER A 130 12.16 5.73 -11.22
N VAL A 131 11.56 5.76 -10.02
CA VAL A 131 11.59 6.94 -9.13
C VAL A 131 13.04 7.28 -8.75
N SER A 132 13.87 6.27 -8.45
CA SER A 132 15.26 6.49 -8.04
C SER A 132 16.15 7.09 -9.14
N LYS A 133 15.72 7.05 -10.41
CA LYS A 133 16.45 7.69 -11.51
C LYS A 133 16.27 9.20 -11.53
N ASP A 134 15.23 9.73 -10.90
CA ASP A 134 15.08 11.17 -10.73
C ASP A 134 15.71 11.58 -9.39
N PRO A 135 16.94 12.14 -9.39
CA PRO A 135 17.68 12.42 -8.17
C PRO A 135 16.94 13.41 -7.25
N GLU A 136 16.04 14.23 -7.81
CA GLU A 136 15.26 15.19 -7.05
C GLU A 136 13.95 14.62 -6.49
N GLN A 137 13.55 13.41 -6.89
CA GLN A 137 12.31 12.81 -6.42
C GLN A 137 12.57 11.98 -5.16
N PRO A 138 11.98 12.35 -4.00
CA PRO A 138 12.20 11.62 -2.77
C PRO A 138 11.57 10.21 -2.81
N LEU A 139 12.36 9.22 -2.40
CA LEU A 139 11.90 7.83 -2.31
C LEU A 139 11.20 7.57 -0.98
N ARG A 140 10.29 6.60 -0.98
CA ARG A 140 9.60 6.16 0.24
C ARG A 140 10.58 5.62 1.30
N SER A 141 11.67 5.01 0.87
CA SER A 141 12.75 4.47 1.71
C SER A 141 13.64 5.56 2.31
N GLU A 142 13.85 6.67 1.59
CA GLU A 142 14.65 7.81 2.09
C GLU A 142 14.00 8.45 3.32
N LEU A 143 12.68 8.34 3.47
CA LEU A 143 11.96 8.76 4.68
C LEU A 143 12.26 7.90 5.91
N ALA A 144 12.67 6.64 5.74
CA ALA A 144 13.09 5.78 6.86
C ALA A 144 14.51 6.16 7.30
N THR A 145 15.40 6.39 6.33
CA THR A 145 16.80 6.79 6.55
C THR A 145 16.92 8.19 7.14
N ALA A 146 16.10 9.15 6.69
CA ALA A 146 16.07 10.51 7.23
C ALA A 146 15.62 10.57 8.71
N ARG A 147 14.96 9.52 9.20
CA ARG A 147 14.56 9.37 10.61
C ARG A 147 15.57 8.58 11.46
N GLY A 148 16.71 8.17 10.89
CA GLY A 148 17.74 7.40 11.60
C GLY A 148 17.33 5.96 11.95
N VAL A 149 16.31 5.40 11.28
CA VAL A 149 15.88 4.01 11.49
C VAL A 149 16.51 3.15 10.38
N LEU A 150 17.66 2.55 10.72
CA LEU A 150 18.29 1.45 9.98
C LEU A 150 17.76 0.12 10.51
#